data_AF-A0A0F9E1F6-F1
#
_entry.id   AF-A0A0F9E1F6-F1
#
_cell.length_a   1.000
_cell.length_b   1.000
_cell.length_c   1.000
_cell.angle_alpha   90.00
_cell.angle_beta   90.00
_cell.angle_gamma   90.00
#
_symmetry.space_group_name_H-M   'P 1'
#
loop_
_entity.id
_entity.type
_entity.pdbx_description
1 polymer ?
#
loop_
_entity_poly.entity_id
_entity_poly.type
_entity_poly.pdbx_seq_one_letter_code
_entity_poly.pdbx_strand_id
1 'polypeptide(L)'
;MRVGRLFPALFLPALAAGACTSETSTLSGQDIVSGIPWTAPEEARYRLMDGDEVVGSAVLRIEPQNGWFTFTQEFESGEFRDEVVAVADAETLRARSVDRVIDGPDGARRWQ
;
A
#
# COMPACT_ATOMS: atom_id res chain seq x y z
N MET A 1 -32.87 -34.38 -49.08
CA MET A 1 -31.53 -34.51 -48.48
C MET A 1 -30.68 -33.28 -48.83
N ARG A 2 -30.42 -32.41 -47.85
CA ARG A 2 -29.13 -31.76 -47.51
C ARG A 2 -29.42 -30.69 -46.47
N VAL A 3 -29.24 -31.07 -45.21
CA VAL A 3 -29.21 -30.19 -44.04
C VAL A 3 -27.86 -29.48 -44.06
N GLY A 4 -27.85 -28.16 -44.23
CA GLY A 4 -26.66 -27.31 -44.21
C GLY A 4 -26.61 -26.49 -42.92
N ARG A 5 -25.49 -26.62 -42.21
CA ARG A 5 -25.18 -26.15 -40.85
C ARG A 5 -24.82 -24.65 -40.79
N LEU A 6 -24.76 -24.15 -39.55
CA LEU A 6 -23.83 -23.14 -38.95
C LEU A 6 -24.59 -21.95 -38.33
N PHE A 7 -24.89 -21.99 -37.02
CA PHE A 7 -24.06 -21.54 -35.86
C PHE A 7 -23.94 -20.00 -35.74
N PRO A 8 -23.93 -19.46 -34.50
CA PRO A 8 -24.79 -18.37 -34.05
C PRO A 8 -23.98 -17.15 -33.56
N ALA A 9 -24.66 -16.19 -32.94
CA ALA A 9 -24.10 -15.32 -31.91
C ALA A 9 -23.02 -14.30 -32.34
N LEU A 10 -23.44 -13.13 -32.82
CA LEU A 10 -22.67 -11.90 -32.58
C LEU A 10 -23.13 -11.30 -31.24
N PHE A 11 -22.48 -11.73 -30.17
CA PHE A 11 -22.58 -11.13 -28.84
C PHE A 11 -21.71 -9.88 -28.76
N LEU A 12 -22.21 -8.93 -27.97
CA LEU A 12 -21.68 -7.62 -27.61
C LEU A 12 -20.16 -7.60 -27.37
N PRO A 13 -19.46 -6.57 -27.88
CA PRO A 13 -18.26 -6.04 -27.22
C PRO A 13 -18.52 -4.60 -26.81
N ALA A 14 -19.20 -4.38 -25.68
CA ALA A 14 -19.46 -3.03 -25.16
C ALA A 14 -19.23 -2.87 -23.65
N LEU A 15 -18.64 -3.86 -22.97
CA LEU A 15 -18.49 -3.86 -21.50
C LEU A 15 -17.05 -3.64 -21.00
N ALA A 16 -16.06 -3.44 -21.87
CA ALA A 16 -14.64 -3.42 -21.46
C ALA A 16 -14.04 -2.02 -21.20
N ALA A 17 -14.82 -0.93 -21.24
CA ALA A 17 -14.25 0.43 -21.08
C ALA A 17 -14.44 1.06 -19.68
N GLY A 18 -15.23 0.45 -18.80
CA GLY A 18 -15.60 1.05 -17.49
C GLY A 18 -14.86 0.50 -16.27
N ALA A 19 -14.04 -0.54 -16.42
CA ALA A 19 -13.46 -1.25 -15.26
C ALA A 19 -12.18 -0.62 -14.69
N CYS A 20 -11.63 0.42 -15.32
CA CYS A 20 -10.37 1.06 -14.89
C CYS A 20 -10.57 2.45 -14.27
N THR A 21 -11.78 2.84 -13.89
CA THR A 21 -11.98 3.98 -12.98
C THR A 21 -11.92 3.47 -11.55
N SER A 22 -10.74 3.04 -11.12
CA SER A 22 -10.48 2.94 -9.68
C SER A 22 -10.45 4.37 -9.16
N GLU A 23 -11.55 4.87 -8.61
CA GLU A 23 -11.50 6.04 -7.77
C GLU A 23 -10.52 5.73 -6.64
N THR A 24 -9.30 6.26 -6.76
CA THR A 24 -8.42 6.40 -5.61
C THR A 24 -9.11 7.41 -4.70
N SER A 25 -9.91 6.92 -3.76
CA SER A 25 -10.49 7.73 -2.71
C SER A 25 -9.35 8.26 -1.85
N THR A 26 -8.86 9.45 -2.18
CA THR A 26 -7.97 10.17 -1.28
C THR A 26 -8.79 10.50 -0.03
N LEU A 27 -8.52 9.82 1.08
CA LEU A 27 -9.04 10.19 2.40
C LEU A 27 -8.49 11.59 2.73
N SER A 28 -9.19 12.62 2.29
CA SER A 28 -8.77 14.01 2.44
C SER A 28 -9.34 14.59 3.73
N GLY A 29 -8.45 14.88 4.68
CA GLY A 29 -8.60 16.01 5.59
C GLY A 29 -9.50 15.85 6.83
N GLN A 30 -9.88 14.64 7.22
CA GLN A 30 -10.55 14.45 8.52
C GLN A 30 -9.52 14.14 9.60
N ASP A 31 -9.41 15.02 10.60
CA ASP A 31 -8.63 14.74 11.80
C ASP A 31 -9.29 13.57 12.54
N ILE A 32 -8.50 12.55 12.89
CA ILE A 32 -9.01 11.41 13.66
C ILE A 32 -9.12 11.89 15.12
N VAL A 33 -10.33 12.23 15.57
CA VAL A 33 -10.61 12.72 16.95
C VAL A 33 -10.92 11.57 17.92
N SER A 34 -10.83 10.31 17.48
CA SER A 34 -10.98 9.15 18.36
C SER A 34 -9.62 8.73 18.92
N GLY A 35 -9.54 8.47 20.23
CA GLY A 35 -8.31 8.05 20.89
C GLY A 35 -7.58 6.95 20.11
N ILE A 36 -6.31 7.21 19.78
CA ILE A 36 -5.48 6.31 18.99
C ILE A 36 -5.37 4.99 19.75
N PRO A 37 -5.83 3.86 19.17
CA PRO A 37 -6.01 2.65 19.95
C PRO A 37 -4.70 1.89 20.22
N TRP A 38 -3.55 2.47 19.87
CA TRP A 38 -2.25 1.78 19.85
C TRP A 38 -1.43 2.23 21.06
N THR A 39 -0.97 1.27 21.86
CA THR A 39 -0.02 1.51 22.96
C THR A 39 1.39 1.53 22.39
N ALA A 40 1.77 2.63 21.74
CA ALA A 40 3.13 2.79 21.26
C ALA A 40 4.14 2.83 22.45
N PRO A 41 5.36 2.28 22.33
CA PRO A 41 5.93 1.73 21.11
C PRO A 41 5.35 0.36 20.73
N GLU A 42 5.09 0.16 19.44
CA GLU A 42 4.61 -1.10 18.87
C GLU A 42 5.47 -1.50 17.68
N GLU A 43 5.67 -2.82 17.51
CA GLU A 43 6.34 -3.40 16.36
C GLU A 43 5.54 -4.59 15.82
N ALA A 44 5.30 -4.60 14.52
CA ALA A 44 4.66 -5.70 13.82
C ALA A 44 5.57 -6.20 12.67
N ARG A 45 5.70 -7.52 12.55
CA ARG A 45 6.53 -8.17 11.53
C ARG A 45 5.66 -8.96 10.57
N TYR A 46 5.87 -8.74 9.28
CA TYR A 46 5.11 -9.35 8.19
C TYR A 46 6.05 -10.12 7.27
N ARG A 47 5.53 -11.16 6.63
CA ARG A 47 6.19 -11.87 5.53
C ARG A 47 5.40 -11.63 4.26
N LEU A 48 6.09 -11.36 3.16
CA LEU A 48 5.48 -11.36 1.83
C LEU A 48 5.58 -12.77 1.27
N MET A 49 4.45 -13.30 0.81
CA MET A 49 4.34 -14.66 0.31
C MET A 49 4.01 -14.64 -1.18
N ASP A 50 4.64 -15.52 -1.97
CA ASP A 50 4.22 -15.92 -3.32
C ASP A 50 3.88 -17.41 -3.29
N GLY A 51 2.58 -17.73 -3.24
CA GLY A 51 2.12 -19.06 -2.86
C GLY A 51 2.61 -19.45 -1.46
N ASP A 52 3.37 -20.55 -1.38
CA ASP A 52 3.97 -21.05 -0.14
C ASP A 52 5.41 -20.54 0.08
N GLU A 53 5.95 -19.74 -0.85
CA GLU A 53 7.30 -19.21 -0.78
C GLU A 53 7.32 -17.83 -0.10
N VAL A 54 8.28 -17.61 0.80
CA VAL A 54 8.54 -16.29 1.37
C VAL A 54 9.42 -15.51 0.41
N VAL A 55 8.88 -14.45 -0.19
CA VAL A 55 9.60 -13.61 -1.17
C VAL A 55 10.07 -12.27 -0.57
N GLY A 56 9.71 -11.98 0.68
CA GLY A 56 10.15 -10.78 1.36
C GLY A 56 9.62 -10.68 2.79
N SER A 57 9.95 -9.57 3.44
CA SER A 57 9.48 -9.27 4.79
C SER A 57 9.28 -7.78 4.99
N ALA A 58 8.44 -7.42 5.96
CA ALA A 58 8.30 -6.05 6.39
C ALA A 58 8.30 -5.94 7.92
N VAL A 59 8.81 -4.83 8.43
CA VAL A 59 8.67 -4.42 9.83
C VAL A 59 7.96 -3.07 9.84
N LEU A 60 6.85 -2.99 10.59
CA LEU A 60 6.19 -1.75 10.93
C LEU A 60 6.50 -1.42 12.38
N ARG A 61 6.99 -0.21 12.64
CA ARG A 61 7.24 0.34 13.97
C ARG A 61 6.43 1.61 14.14
N ILE A 62 5.82 1.76 15.31
CA ILE A 62 5.18 2.99 15.75
C ILE A 62 5.84 3.43 17.04
N GLU A 63 6.37 4.65 17.07
CA GLU A 63 7.05 5.18 18.24
C GLU A 63 6.50 6.55 18.64
N PRO A 64 6.15 6.77 19.92
CA PRO A 64 5.77 8.09 20.41
C PRO A 64 7.00 8.94 20.66
N GLN A 65 6.99 10.18 20.18
CA GLN A 65 8.06 11.16 20.40
C GLN A 65 7.46 12.55 20.64
N ASN A 66 7.46 13.05 21.88
CA ASN A 66 7.14 14.45 22.20
C ASN A 66 5.87 15.02 21.53
N GLY A 67 4.73 14.32 21.61
CA GLY A 67 3.48 14.76 20.98
C GLY A 67 3.34 14.39 19.50
N TRP A 68 4.27 13.60 18.97
CA TRP A 68 4.25 13.05 17.62
C TRP A 68 4.29 11.52 17.65
N PHE A 69 3.80 10.90 16.59
CA PHE A 69 4.13 9.52 16.26
C PHE A 69 5.07 9.48 15.06
N THR A 70 6.09 8.64 15.17
CA THR A 70 6.92 8.22 14.05
C THR A 70 6.47 6.83 13.63
N PHE A 71 6.06 6.70 12.38
CA PHE A 71 5.77 5.43 11.72
C PHE A 71 6.94 5.09 10.83
N THR A 72 7.55 3.93 11.05
CA THR A 72 8.61 3.41 10.19
C THR A 72 8.14 2.10 9.61
N GLN A 73 8.11 2.01 8.29
CA GLN A 73 7.89 0.77 7.57
C GLN A 73 9.13 0.44 6.76
N GLU A 74 9.75 -0.70 7.06
CA GLU A 74 10.87 -1.24 6.29
C GLU A 74 10.40 -2.51 5.59
N PHE A 75 10.57 -2.56 4.27
CA PHE A 75 10.29 -3.71 3.43
C PHE A 75 11.56 -4.17 2.73
N GLU A 76 11.77 -5.48 2.68
CA GLU A 76 12.90 -6.11 2.01
C GLU A 76 12.40 -7.28 1.15
N SER A 77 12.83 -7.35 -0.10
CA SER A 77 12.52 -8.45 -1.03
C SER A 77 13.58 -8.56 -2.12
N GLY A 78 14.30 -9.68 -2.16
CA GLY A 78 15.36 -9.92 -3.14
C GLY A 78 16.41 -8.81 -3.14
N GLU A 79 16.51 -8.08 -4.25
CA GLU A 79 17.44 -6.95 -4.42
C GLU A 79 16.84 -5.59 -4.04
N PHE A 80 15.57 -5.56 -3.59
CA PHE A 80 14.86 -4.33 -3.24
C PHE A 80 14.74 -4.14 -1.74
N ARG A 81 14.92 -2.88 -1.31
CA ARG A 81 14.58 -2.39 0.02
C ARG A 81 13.73 -1.13 -0.12
N ASP A 82 12.66 -1.02 0.66
CA ASP A 82 11.79 0.16 0.70
C ASP A 82 11.61 0.59 2.16
N GLU A 83 11.98 1.81 2.46
CA GLU A 83 11.84 2.41 3.78
C GLU A 83 10.91 3.62 3.66
N VAL A 84 9.87 3.63 4.48
CA VAL A 84 8.94 4.75 4.63
C VAL A 84 9.01 5.24 6.07
N VAL A 85 9.24 6.53 6.25
CA VAL A 85 9.20 7.21 7.54
C VAL A 85 8.16 8.31 7.46
N ALA A 86 7.09 8.17 8.24
CA ALA A 86 6.04 9.19 8.36
C ALA A 86 6.01 9.74 9.79
N VAL A 87 5.92 11.06 9.92
CA VAL A 87 5.72 11.72 11.22
C VAL A 87 4.34 12.33 11.21
N ALA A 88 3.55 12.07 12.25
CA ALA A 88 2.23 12.65 12.42
C ALA A 88 2.01 13.19 13.83
N ASP A 89 1.10 14.15 13.93
CA ASP A 89 0.61 14.66 15.21
C ASP A 89 -0.06 13.55 16.03
N ALA A 90 0.27 13.45 17.32
CA ALA A 90 -0.21 12.36 18.16
C ALA A 90 -1.66 12.52 18.62
N GLU A 91 -2.29 13.68 18.43
CA GLU A 91 -3.71 13.87 18.77
C GLU A 91 -4.59 13.71 17.54
N THR A 92 -4.16 14.25 16.41
CA THR A 92 -4.97 14.37 15.18
C THR A 92 -4.62 13.35 14.10
N LEU A 93 -3.46 12.69 14.22
CA LEU A 93 -2.84 11.85 13.18
C LEU A 93 -2.57 12.58 11.86
N ARG A 94 -2.62 13.91 11.85
CA ARG A 94 -2.29 14.69 10.66
C ARG A 94 -0.80 14.51 10.34
N ALA A 95 -0.53 14.04 9.13
CA ALA A 95 0.83 13.87 8.64
C ALA A 95 1.55 15.23 8.58
N ARG A 96 2.76 15.26 9.11
CA ARG A 96 3.69 16.39 9.07
C ARG A 96 4.72 16.22 7.98
N SER A 97 5.24 15.01 7.82
CA SER A 97 6.22 14.66 6.79
C SER A 97 6.09 13.18 6.45
N VAL A 98 6.46 12.84 5.21
CA VAL A 98 6.60 11.47 4.75
C VAL A 98 7.84 11.40 3.88
N ASP A 99 8.86 10.70 4.35
CA ASP A 99 10.04 10.39 3.58
C ASP A 99 9.94 8.93 3.10
N ARG A 100 10.34 8.68 1.85
CA ARG A 100 10.44 7.31 1.32
C ARG A 100 11.75 7.13 0.58
N VAL A 101 12.37 5.97 0.77
CA VAL A 101 13.57 5.55 0.05
C VAL A 101 13.34 4.15 -0.50
N ILE A 102 13.46 3.99 -1.82
CA ILE A 102 13.49 2.67 -2.45
C ILE A 102 14.89 2.47 -2.98
N ASP A 103 15.60 1.47 -2.45
CA ASP A 103 16.87 0.98 -2.95
C ASP A 103 16.65 -0.30 -3.77
N GLY A 104 17.42 -0.45 -4.84
CA GLY A 104 17.27 -1.52 -5.81
C GLY A 104 18.40 -1.54 -6.84
N PRO A 105 18.30 -2.39 -7.87
CA PRO A 105 19.38 -2.60 -8.85
C PRO A 105 19.79 -1.33 -9.61
N ASP A 106 18.83 -0.42 -9.82
CA ASP A 106 19.04 0.86 -10.51
C ASP A 106 19.53 1.98 -9.56
N GLY A 107 19.79 1.65 -8.30
CA GLY A 107 20.17 2.58 -7.24
C GLY A 107 18.99 3.19 -6.48
N ALA A 108 19.33 3.96 -5.44
CA ALA A 108 18.36 4.52 -4.51
C ALA A 108 17.58 5.71 -5.08
N ARG A 109 16.26 5.68 -4.91
CA ARG A 109 15.32 6.77 -5.23
C ARG A 109 14.67 7.29 -3.95
N ARG A 110 14.44 8.61 -3.89
CA ARG A 110 13.97 9.30 -2.68
C ARG A 110 12.77 10.18 -2.98
N TRP A 111 11.82 10.22 -2.05
CA TRP A 111 10.62 11.06 -2.07
C TRP A 111 10.43 11.72 -0.70
N GLN A 112 9.92 12.96 -0.71
CA GLN A 112 9.66 13.79 0.47
C GLN A 112 8.36 14.57 0.30
#